data_AF-A0A8S3Q4D9-F1
#
_entry.id   AF-A0A8S3Q4D9-F1
#
_cell.length_a   1.000
_cell.length_b   1.000
_cell.length_c   1.000
_cell.angle_alpha   90.00
_cell.angle_beta   90.00
_cell.angle_gamma   90.00
#
_symmetry.space_group_name_H-M   'P 1'
#
loop_
_entity.id
_entity.type
_entity.pdbx_description
1 polymer ?
#
loop_
_entity_poly.entity_id
_entity_poly.type
_entity_poly.pdbx_seq_one_letter_code
_entity_poly.pdbx_strand_id
1 'polypeptide(L)'
;MDDKTCPQQLAKTNEVIPTSNDINTEQHSAAPYSYQDNPSKQTYENMPSCDDCGVVLDNDSSEDVNIDDNEGYKTILHAAIDTAKDTWDKKYDKYVKEGMNEEDAIQQSNQKISPLVQRQFFKRYTELLKLIVPLDKSNVHSDIVRQIQDVVENNTDDETQIRRILMKNRHQFNELFDDDYFETTSDTRIQTMRTMKRTLTKMYRRKTSPL
;
A
#
# COMPACT_ATOMS: atom_id res chain seq x y z
N MET A 1 -3.94 -38.56 -62.74
CA MET A 1 -4.12 -38.75 -61.29
C MET A 1 -4.61 -37.42 -60.78
N ASP A 2 -5.92 -37.30 -60.77
CA ASP A 2 -6.64 -36.05 -60.58
C ASP A 2 -6.90 -35.76 -59.11
N ASP A 3 -6.78 -34.47 -58.79
CA ASP A 3 -7.51 -33.67 -57.83
C ASP A 3 -7.94 -34.27 -56.48
N LYS A 4 -7.58 -33.55 -55.41
CA LYS A 4 -8.55 -33.05 -54.42
C LYS A 4 -7.91 -32.03 -53.49
N THR A 5 -8.03 -30.77 -53.89
CA THR A 5 -7.82 -29.59 -53.03
C THR A 5 -9.08 -29.40 -52.17
N CYS A 6 -8.91 -29.31 -50.85
CA CYS A 6 -9.99 -29.08 -49.89
C CYS A 6 -10.05 -27.58 -49.51
N PRO A 7 -11.17 -26.86 -49.70
CA PRO A 7 -11.30 -25.48 -49.26
C PRO A 7 -11.81 -25.44 -47.80
N GLN A 8 -10.98 -24.94 -46.89
CA GLN A 8 -11.45 -24.54 -45.55
C GLN A 8 -12.07 -23.16 -45.63
N GLN A 9 -13.39 -23.11 -45.43
CA GLN A 9 -14.18 -21.88 -45.36
C GLN A 9 -13.91 -21.16 -44.04
N LEU A 10 -13.42 -19.92 -44.14
CA LEU A 10 -13.37 -18.95 -43.06
C LEU A 10 -14.80 -18.52 -42.68
N ALA A 11 -15.29 -19.00 -41.54
CA ALA A 11 -16.47 -18.45 -40.90
C ALA A 11 -16.14 -17.07 -40.31
N LYS A 12 -16.59 -16.01 -40.98
CA LYS A 12 -16.62 -14.65 -40.42
C LYS A 12 -17.81 -14.54 -39.46
N THR A 13 -17.56 -14.68 -38.17
CA THR A 13 -18.49 -14.24 -37.13
C THR A 13 -18.36 -12.73 -36.95
N ASN A 14 -19.30 -11.98 -37.51
CA ASN A 14 -19.52 -10.58 -37.17
C ASN A 14 -20.21 -10.52 -35.80
N GLU A 15 -19.42 -10.41 -34.73
CA GLU A 15 -19.94 -9.95 -33.44
C GLU A 15 -20.15 -8.43 -33.51
N VAL A 16 -21.41 -8.04 -33.64
CA VAL A 16 -21.87 -6.67 -33.42
C VAL A 16 -21.82 -6.43 -31.92
N ILE A 17 -20.78 -5.75 -31.46
CA ILE A 17 -20.67 -5.25 -30.08
C ILE A 17 -21.65 -4.06 -29.97
N PRO A 18 -22.65 -4.10 -29.07
CA PRO A 18 -23.48 -2.94 -28.79
C PRO A 18 -22.65 -1.91 -28.00
N THR A 19 -22.18 -0.88 -28.69
CA THR A 19 -21.68 0.36 -28.08
C THR A 19 -22.86 1.18 -27.58
N SER A 20 -23.34 0.86 -26.38
CA SER A 20 -24.07 1.81 -25.56
C SER A 20 -23.54 1.73 -24.14
N ASN A 21 -22.74 2.70 -23.77
CA ASN A 21 -22.78 3.26 -22.43
C ASN A 21 -22.29 4.70 -22.56
N ASP A 22 -23.28 5.58 -22.63
CA ASP A 22 -23.16 7.00 -22.31
C ASP A 22 -22.42 7.12 -20.98
N ILE A 23 -21.11 7.32 -21.05
CA ILE A 23 -20.34 7.82 -19.93
C ILE A 23 -20.74 9.28 -19.84
N ASN A 24 -21.65 9.57 -18.92
CA ASN A 24 -21.85 10.89 -18.33
C ASN A 24 -20.47 11.47 -18.07
N THR A 25 -20.05 12.36 -18.96
CA THR A 25 -18.94 13.26 -18.73
C THR A 25 -19.47 14.24 -17.70
N GLU A 26 -19.36 13.86 -16.42
CA GLU A 26 -19.34 14.85 -15.36
C GLU A 26 -18.15 15.76 -15.67
N GLN A 27 -18.48 16.85 -16.37
CA GLN A 27 -17.75 18.10 -16.38
C GLN A 27 -17.62 18.55 -14.92
N HIS A 28 -16.72 17.91 -14.18
CA HIS A 28 -16.10 18.53 -13.01
C HIS A 28 -15.21 19.61 -13.57
N SER A 29 -15.84 20.75 -13.83
CA SER A 29 -15.20 22.07 -13.82
C SER A 29 -14.24 22.06 -12.65
N ALA A 30 -12.95 21.91 -12.95
CA ALA A 30 -11.89 22.08 -12.00
C ALA A 30 -12.04 23.50 -11.46
N ALA A 31 -12.69 23.62 -10.30
CA ALA A 31 -12.65 24.84 -9.53
C ALA A 31 -11.15 25.13 -9.33
N PRO A 32 -10.67 26.32 -9.70
CA PRO A 32 -9.31 26.69 -9.41
C PRO A 32 -9.20 26.68 -7.89
N TYR A 33 -8.41 25.76 -7.35
CA TYR A 33 -7.95 25.86 -5.97
C TYR A 33 -7.05 27.10 -5.89
N SER A 34 -7.68 28.26 -5.75
CA SER A 34 -6.98 29.45 -5.30
C SER A 34 -6.63 29.19 -3.84
N TYR A 35 -5.36 28.89 -3.57
CA TYR A 35 -4.79 29.11 -2.26
C TYR A 35 -4.97 30.59 -1.96
N GLN A 36 -6.03 30.95 -1.24
CA GLN A 36 -6.08 32.22 -0.56
C GLN A 36 -5.03 32.13 0.54
N ASP A 37 -3.84 32.62 0.22
CA ASP A 37 -2.89 33.12 1.20
C ASP A 37 -3.67 34.03 2.15
N ASN A 38 -3.98 33.48 3.32
CA ASN A 38 -4.48 34.24 4.44
C ASN A 38 -3.24 34.55 5.29
N PRO A 39 -2.60 35.73 5.12
CA PRO A 39 -1.57 36.18 6.03
C PRO A 39 -2.26 36.59 7.34
N SER A 40 -2.70 35.59 8.11
CA SER A 40 -3.02 35.79 9.51
C SER A 40 -1.72 36.12 10.21
N LYS A 41 -1.42 37.41 10.30
CA LYS A 41 -0.49 38.00 11.26
C LYS A 41 -0.91 37.52 12.65
N GLN A 42 -0.42 36.37 13.07
CA GLN A 42 -0.33 36.03 14.47
C GLN A 42 0.81 36.86 15.01
N THR A 43 0.47 37.92 15.74
CA THR A 43 1.42 38.64 16.58
C THR A 43 1.77 37.72 17.76
N TYR A 44 2.91 37.04 17.69
CA TYR A 44 3.46 36.15 18.73
C TYR A 44 4.15 36.94 19.86
N GLU A 45 3.68 38.16 20.15
CA GLU A 45 4.24 38.97 21.22
C GLU A 45 3.71 38.44 22.57
N ASN A 46 4.61 37.85 23.37
CA ASN A 46 4.43 37.27 24.71
C ASN A 46 4.21 35.76 24.81
N MET A 47 5.06 34.95 24.18
CA MET A 47 5.44 33.67 24.80
C MET A 47 6.52 33.93 25.87
N PRO A 48 6.29 33.59 27.15
CA PRO A 48 7.32 33.68 28.18
C PRO A 48 8.50 32.78 27.79
N SER A 49 9.69 33.38 27.75
CA SER A 49 10.94 32.69 27.50
C SER A 49 11.12 31.56 28.53
N CYS A 50 10.98 30.31 28.11
CA CYS A 50 11.41 29.15 28.89
C CYS A 50 12.93 29.03 28.73
N ASP A 51 13.68 29.93 29.38
CA ASP A 51 15.15 29.88 29.49
C ASP A 51 15.67 28.73 30.37
N ASP A 52 14.79 27.81 30.79
CA ASP A 52 15.12 26.67 31.67
C ASP A 52 14.46 25.36 31.20
N CYS A 53 14.46 25.15 29.88
CA CYS A 53 14.19 23.83 29.29
C CYS A 53 15.47 23.36 28.58
N GLY A 54 16.57 23.32 29.34
CA GLY A 54 17.83 22.70 28.93
C GLY A 54 17.70 21.18 28.83
N VAL A 55 16.81 20.69 27.97
CA VAL A 55 16.95 19.34 27.42
C VAL A 55 18.10 19.45 26.43
N VAL A 56 19.32 19.35 26.95
CA VAL A 56 20.46 18.92 26.16
C VAL A 56 20.12 17.51 25.74
N LEU A 57 19.45 17.38 24.58
CA LEU A 57 19.49 16.13 23.84
C LEU A 57 20.95 16.04 23.42
N ASP A 58 21.76 15.41 24.27
CA ASP A 58 23.10 14.98 23.92
C ASP A 58 22.93 14.18 22.63
N ASN A 59 23.24 14.87 21.54
CA ASN A 59 23.11 14.43 20.18
C ASN A 59 24.29 13.49 19.94
N ASP A 60 24.27 12.36 20.64
CA ASP A 60 25.24 11.29 20.53
C ASP A 60 25.12 10.72 19.12
N SER A 61 25.95 11.27 18.23
CA SER A 61 26.43 10.65 17.00
C SER A 61 25.40 9.75 16.31
N SER A 62 24.23 10.28 15.97
CA SER A 62 23.38 9.62 14.98
C SER A 62 24.14 9.71 13.68
N GLU A 63 24.91 8.67 13.34
CA GLU A 63 25.35 8.43 11.99
C GLU A 63 24.15 8.67 11.09
N ASP A 64 24.28 9.60 10.14
CA ASP A 64 23.18 10.07 9.31
C ASP A 64 22.73 8.90 8.43
N VAL A 65 21.83 8.07 8.96
CA VAL A 65 21.33 6.88 8.28
C VAL A 65 20.54 7.39 7.10
N ASN A 66 21.15 7.32 5.93
CA ASN A 66 20.52 7.73 4.69
C ASN A 66 19.24 6.91 4.49
N ILE A 67 18.09 7.59 4.59
CA ILE A 67 16.76 6.98 4.42
C ILE A 67 16.67 6.29 3.06
N ASP A 68 17.35 6.85 2.05
CA ASP A 68 17.35 6.32 0.69
C ASP A 68 18.09 4.99 0.57
N ASP A 69 18.91 4.61 1.56
CA ASP A 69 19.64 3.34 1.57
C ASP A 69 18.91 2.22 2.31
N ASN A 70 17.86 2.54 3.06
CA ASN A 70 17.09 1.54 3.79
C ASN A 70 16.26 0.64 2.84
N GLU A 71 16.62 -0.64 2.78
CA GLU A 71 15.97 -1.62 1.89
C GLU A 71 14.48 -1.83 2.19
N GLY A 72 14.08 -1.65 3.46
CA GLY A 72 12.68 -1.69 3.86
C GLY A 72 11.86 -0.56 3.24
N TYR A 73 12.37 0.67 3.26
CA TYR A 73 11.73 1.81 2.61
C TYR A 73 11.67 1.65 1.09
N LYS A 74 12.76 1.16 0.46
CA LYS A 74 12.78 0.84 -0.99
C LYS A 74 11.70 -0.18 -1.35
N THR A 75 11.56 -1.24 -0.56
CA THR A 75 10.55 -2.28 -0.77
C THR A 75 9.13 -1.71 -0.73
N ILE A 76 8.81 -0.85 0.26
CA ILE A 76 7.49 -0.21 0.38
C ILE A 76 7.24 0.75 -0.79
N LEU A 77 8.26 1.51 -1.18
CA LEU A 77 8.20 2.45 -2.31
C LEU A 77 7.95 1.72 -3.63
N HIS A 78 8.67 0.64 -3.92
CA HIS A 78 8.45 -0.18 -5.11
C HIS A 78 7.02 -0.74 -5.15
N ALA A 79 6.52 -1.28 -4.04
CA ALA A 79 5.15 -1.76 -3.96
C ALA A 79 4.10 -0.63 -4.17
N ALA A 80 4.40 0.60 -3.78
CA ALA A 80 3.56 1.77 -4.03
C ALA A 80 3.58 2.17 -5.51
N ILE A 81 4.74 2.14 -6.16
CA ILE A 81 4.92 2.38 -7.60
C ILE A 81 4.16 1.33 -8.42
N ASP A 82 4.31 0.04 -8.09
CA ASP A 82 3.62 -1.05 -8.77
C ASP A 82 2.09 -0.89 -8.71
N THR A 83 1.57 -0.44 -7.57
CA THR A 83 0.13 -0.16 -7.41
C THR A 83 -0.33 1.01 -8.29
N ALA A 84 0.55 1.95 -8.59
CA ALA A 84 0.26 3.13 -9.40
C ALA A 84 0.51 2.92 -10.90
N LYS A 85 1.17 1.81 -11.28
CA LYS A 85 1.61 1.52 -12.65
C LYS A 85 0.49 1.57 -13.68
N ASP A 86 -0.64 0.92 -13.43
CA ASP A 86 -1.80 0.95 -14.33
C ASP A 86 -2.33 2.37 -14.59
N THR A 87 -2.22 3.26 -13.60
CA THR A 87 -2.65 4.65 -13.74
C THR A 87 -1.61 5.46 -14.50
N TRP A 88 -0.33 5.17 -14.29
CA TRP A 88 0.77 5.76 -15.05
C TRP A 88 0.66 5.40 -16.54
N ASP A 89 0.50 4.11 -16.87
CA ASP A 89 0.37 3.61 -18.25
C ASP A 89 -0.79 4.32 -18.98
N LYS A 90 -1.96 4.44 -18.32
CA LYS A 90 -3.12 5.16 -18.86
C LYS A 90 -2.86 6.64 -19.12
N LYS A 91 -2.03 7.30 -18.29
CA LYS A 91 -1.69 8.72 -18.46
C LYS A 91 -0.69 8.89 -19.60
N TYR A 92 0.33 8.05 -19.66
CA TYR A 92 1.32 8.03 -20.72
C TYR A 92 0.65 7.80 -22.08
N ASP A 93 -0.14 6.74 -22.22
CA ASP A 93 -0.89 6.42 -23.45
C ASP A 93 -1.79 7.58 -23.90
N LYS A 94 -2.40 8.27 -22.93
CA LYS A 94 -3.23 9.44 -23.22
C LYS A 94 -2.40 10.56 -23.84
N TYR A 95 -1.25 10.90 -23.25
CA TYR A 95 -0.40 11.99 -23.74
C TYR A 95 0.20 11.69 -25.11
N VAL A 96 0.65 10.45 -25.35
CA VAL A 96 1.15 10.03 -26.66
C VAL A 96 0.05 10.14 -27.73
N LYS A 97 -1.19 9.73 -27.42
CA LYS A 97 -2.34 9.87 -28.34
C LYS A 97 -2.71 11.32 -28.63
N GLU A 98 -2.44 12.25 -27.71
CA GLU A 98 -2.65 13.69 -27.89
C GLU A 98 -1.52 14.36 -28.69
N GLY A 99 -0.52 13.59 -29.14
CA GLY A 99 0.60 14.10 -29.94
C GLY A 99 1.73 14.70 -29.12
N MET A 100 1.77 14.46 -27.81
CA MET A 100 2.90 14.84 -26.97
C MET A 100 4.13 14.00 -27.33
N ASN A 101 5.32 14.60 -27.27
CA ASN A 101 6.55 13.85 -27.46
C ASN A 101 6.73 12.84 -26.30
N GLU A 102 7.52 11.79 -26.54
CA GLU A 102 7.66 10.69 -25.58
C GLU A 102 8.30 11.13 -24.24
N GLU A 103 9.34 11.97 -24.29
CA GLU A 103 10.06 12.44 -23.10
C GLU A 103 9.16 13.30 -22.20
N ASP A 104 8.41 14.23 -22.79
CA ASP A 104 7.41 15.09 -22.12
C ASP A 104 6.27 14.24 -21.57
N ALA A 105 5.82 13.21 -22.30
CA ALA A 105 4.77 12.31 -21.84
C ALA A 105 5.21 11.50 -20.61
N ILE A 106 6.46 11.03 -20.58
CA ILE A 106 7.05 10.36 -19.41
C ILE A 106 7.13 11.33 -18.24
N GLN A 107 7.70 12.52 -18.45
CA GLN A 107 7.86 13.53 -17.40
C GLN A 107 6.51 13.94 -16.81
N GLN A 108 5.52 14.22 -17.66
CA GLN A 108 4.20 14.65 -17.22
C GLN A 108 3.46 13.51 -16.52
N SER A 109 3.57 12.27 -16.99
CA SER A 109 3.00 11.10 -16.31
C SER A 109 3.61 10.88 -14.93
N ASN A 110 4.93 11.03 -14.80
CA ASN A 110 5.64 10.95 -13.52
C ASN A 110 5.18 12.04 -12.54
N GLN A 111 5.04 13.28 -13.01
CA GLN A 111 4.53 14.38 -12.19
C GLN A 111 3.10 14.12 -11.72
N LYS A 112 2.24 13.57 -12.58
CA LYS A 112 0.84 13.27 -12.22
C LYS A 112 0.70 12.07 -11.29
N ILE A 113 1.61 11.09 -11.38
CA ILE A 113 1.53 9.89 -10.55
C ILE A 113 2.17 10.08 -9.16
N SER A 114 3.11 11.01 -9.02
CA SER A 114 3.86 11.21 -7.77
C SER A 114 2.96 11.35 -6.52
N PRO A 115 1.90 12.19 -6.50
CA PRO A 115 1.00 12.28 -5.35
C PRO A 115 0.26 10.97 -5.05
N LEU A 116 -0.06 10.18 -6.08
CA LEU A 116 -0.70 8.88 -5.92
C LEU A 116 0.28 7.87 -5.30
N VAL A 117 1.52 7.81 -5.79
CA VAL A 117 2.57 6.95 -5.23
C VAL A 117 2.82 7.32 -3.76
N GLN A 118 2.96 8.60 -3.44
CA GLN A 118 3.15 9.07 -2.06
C GLN A 118 1.99 8.62 -1.14
N ARG A 119 0.75 8.77 -1.59
CA ARG A 119 -0.43 8.30 -0.83
C ARG A 119 -0.40 6.78 -0.62
N GLN A 120 -0.03 6.00 -1.63
CA GLN A 120 0.06 4.54 -1.51
C GLN A 120 1.22 4.13 -0.60
N PHE A 121 2.35 4.82 -0.66
CA PHE A 121 3.49 4.62 0.25
C PHE A 121 3.06 4.80 1.70
N PHE A 122 2.49 5.96 2.07
CA PHE A 122 2.08 6.21 3.46
C PHE A 122 0.96 5.29 3.93
N LYS A 123 0.06 4.87 3.03
CA LYS A 123 -0.95 3.87 3.36
C LYS A 123 -0.30 2.54 3.79
N ARG A 124 0.65 2.03 3.00
CA ARG A 124 1.38 0.78 3.29
C ARG A 124 2.26 0.93 4.54
N TYR A 125 2.93 2.05 4.68
CA TYR A 125 3.73 2.35 5.87
C TYR A 125 2.86 2.39 7.14
N THR A 126 1.66 2.97 7.07
CA THR A 126 0.69 2.96 8.17
C THR A 126 0.26 1.52 8.53
N GLU A 127 0.05 0.66 7.53
CA GLU A 127 -0.26 -0.76 7.74
C GLU A 127 0.89 -1.48 8.44
N LEU A 128 2.14 -1.22 8.04
CA LEU A 128 3.33 -1.75 8.70
C LEU A 128 3.43 -1.28 10.17
N LEU A 129 3.25 0.02 10.44
CA LEU A 129 3.29 0.56 11.81
C LEU A 129 2.23 -0.08 12.71
N LYS A 130 1.03 -0.37 12.18
CA LYS A 130 -0.01 -1.07 12.93
C LYS A 130 0.38 -2.49 13.33
N LEU A 131 1.30 -3.13 12.60
CA LEU A 131 1.85 -4.44 12.95
C LEU A 131 3.00 -4.31 13.94
N ILE A 132 3.88 -3.31 13.78
CA ILE A 132 5.08 -3.14 14.62
C ILE A 132 4.71 -2.64 16.03
N VAL A 133 3.83 -1.65 16.16
CA VAL A 133 3.54 -1.03 17.47
C VAL A 133 3.03 -2.03 18.53
N PRO A 134 2.16 -3.01 18.21
CA PRO A 134 1.80 -4.06 19.16
C PRO A 134 2.95 -5.05 19.43
N LEU A 135 3.78 -5.34 18.43
CA LEU A 135 4.92 -6.24 18.58
C LEU A 135 5.96 -5.66 19.54
N ASP A 136 6.17 -4.35 19.53
CA ASP A 136 7.08 -3.66 20.44
C ASP A 136 6.73 -3.86 21.93
N LYS A 137 5.46 -4.15 22.22
CA LYS A 137 4.99 -4.45 23.59
C LYS A 137 5.18 -5.92 23.98
N SER A 138 5.58 -6.78 23.05
CA SER A 138 5.77 -8.21 23.30
C SER A 138 7.19 -8.47 23.79
N ASN A 139 7.32 -9.01 25.00
CA ASN A 139 8.63 -9.39 25.57
C ASN A 139 9.44 -10.28 24.62
N VAL A 140 8.77 -11.21 23.93
CA VAL A 140 9.41 -12.12 22.96
C VAL A 140 10.00 -11.34 21.79
N HIS A 141 9.27 -10.33 21.28
CA HIS A 141 9.76 -9.50 20.19
C HIS A 141 10.93 -8.63 20.63
N SER A 142 10.81 -7.94 21.77
CA SER A 142 11.89 -7.11 22.32
C SER A 142 13.18 -7.92 22.54
N ASP A 143 13.06 -9.15 23.06
CA ASP A 143 14.21 -10.05 23.25
C ASP A 143 14.86 -10.48 21.94
N ILE A 144 14.07 -10.73 20.90
CA ILE A 144 14.58 -11.07 19.56
C ILE A 144 15.25 -9.84 18.92
N VAL A 145 14.61 -8.67 18.95
CA VAL A 145 15.14 -7.43 18.37
C VAL A 145 16.47 -7.06 19.03
N ARG A 146 16.54 -7.12 20.36
CA ARG A 146 17.80 -6.89 21.09
C ARG A 146 18.91 -7.84 20.63
N GLN A 147 18.62 -9.15 20.54
CA GLN A 147 19.61 -10.13 20.06
C GLN A 147 20.06 -9.84 18.62
N ILE A 148 19.18 -9.33 17.76
CA ILE A 148 19.53 -8.94 16.38
C ILE A 148 20.38 -7.66 16.39
N GLN A 149 20.03 -6.66 17.20
CA GLN A 149 20.82 -5.43 17.35
C GLN A 149 22.26 -5.75 17.80
N ASP A 150 22.42 -6.61 18.82
CA ASP A 150 23.73 -7.07 19.27
C ASP A 150 24.54 -7.70 18.12
N VAL A 151 23.90 -8.45 17.21
CA VAL A 151 24.56 -9.08 16.06
C VAL A 151 25.02 -8.06 15.02
N VAL A 152 24.18 -7.06 14.74
CA VAL A 152 24.44 -5.99 13.77
C VAL A 152 25.56 -5.08 14.25
N GLU A 153 25.54 -4.68 15.53
CA GLU A 153 26.58 -3.84 16.14
C GLU A 153 27.97 -4.51 16.13
N ASN A 154 28.00 -5.84 16.21
CA ASN A 154 29.25 -6.61 16.17
C ASN A 154 29.75 -6.94 14.76
N ASN A 155 29.09 -6.42 13.70
CA ASN A 155 29.45 -6.59 12.29
C ASN A 155 29.68 -8.07 11.90
N THR A 156 28.81 -8.94 12.39
CA THR A 156 28.83 -10.38 12.06
C THR A 156 27.96 -10.66 10.83
N ASP A 157 28.01 -11.87 10.27
CA ASP A 157 27.14 -12.26 9.15
C ASP A 157 25.65 -12.23 9.55
N ASP A 158 24.98 -11.10 9.28
CA ASP A 158 23.65 -10.74 9.78
C ASP A 158 22.62 -11.83 9.48
N GLU A 159 22.57 -12.37 8.26
CA GLU A 159 21.51 -13.29 7.86
C GLU A 159 21.60 -14.64 8.61
N THR A 160 22.79 -15.24 8.67
CA THR A 160 22.99 -16.52 9.37
C THR A 160 22.70 -16.38 10.86
N GLN A 161 23.11 -15.26 11.47
CA GLN A 161 22.92 -15.03 12.90
C GLN A 161 21.45 -14.70 13.23
N ILE A 162 20.77 -13.88 12.43
CA ILE A 162 19.33 -13.64 12.54
C ILE A 162 18.58 -14.98 12.48
N ARG A 163 18.92 -15.85 11.52
CA ARG A 163 18.28 -17.19 11.41
C ARG A 163 18.50 -18.04 12.65
N ARG A 164 19.70 -18.02 13.24
CA ARG A 164 19.99 -18.74 14.50
C ARG A 164 19.19 -18.18 15.68
N ILE A 165 19.08 -16.86 15.81
CA ILE A 165 18.27 -16.20 16.85
C ILE A 165 16.80 -16.62 16.72
N LEU A 166 16.25 -16.60 15.50
CA LEU A 166 14.87 -17.04 15.26
C LEU A 166 14.66 -18.51 15.63
N MET A 167 15.61 -19.40 15.27
CA MET A 167 15.52 -20.82 15.63
C MET A 167 15.63 -21.06 17.14
N LYS A 168 16.48 -20.30 17.85
CA LYS A 168 16.61 -20.36 19.31
C LYS A 168 15.30 -19.98 20.01
N ASN A 169 14.61 -18.97 19.51
CA ASN A 169 13.36 -18.47 20.07
C ASN A 169 12.11 -19.18 19.50
N ARG A 170 12.26 -20.14 18.59
CA ARG A 170 11.14 -20.85 17.94
C ARG A 170 10.11 -21.38 18.94
N HIS A 171 10.56 -21.91 20.07
CA HIS A 171 9.69 -22.49 21.10
C HIS A 171 8.68 -21.49 21.69
N GLN A 172 8.99 -20.19 21.70
CA GLN A 172 8.10 -19.11 22.15
C GLN A 172 6.89 -18.92 21.21
N PHE A 173 6.95 -19.47 20.00
CA PHE A 173 5.88 -19.39 19.01
C PHE A 173 5.09 -20.69 18.89
N ASN A 174 5.48 -21.76 19.59
CA ASN A 174 4.84 -23.08 19.43
C ASN A 174 3.32 -23.02 19.68
N GLU A 175 2.88 -22.28 20.71
CA GLU A 175 1.46 -22.12 21.03
C GLU A 175 0.65 -21.44 19.89
N LEU A 176 1.29 -20.65 19.01
CA LEU A 176 0.62 -20.04 17.86
C LEU A 176 0.39 -21.04 16.71
N PHE A 177 1.13 -22.15 16.72
CA PHE A 177 1.07 -23.20 15.71
C PHE A 177 0.35 -24.45 16.20
N ASP A 178 -0.17 -24.46 17.42
CA ASP A 178 -0.99 -25.55 17.93
C ASP A 178 -2.32 -25.60 17.15
N ASP A 179 -2.70 -26.79 16.69
CA ASP A 179 -3.80 -27.02 15.74
C ASP A 179 -5.15 -26.45 16.24
N ASP A 180 -5.34 -26.40 17.56
CA ASP A 180 -6.54 -25.86 18.23
C ASP A 180 -6.75 -24.35 17.97
N TYR A 181 -5.68 -23.61 17.65
CA TYR A 181 -5.76 -22.19 17.31
C TYR A 181 -6.40 -21.95 15.92
N PHE A 182 -6.20 -22.88 14.99
CA PHE A 182 -6.79 -22.77 13.65
C PHE A 182 -8.28 -23.12 13.62
N GLU A 183 -8.76 -23.99 14.51
CA GLU A 183 -10.19 -24.29 14.63
C GLU A 183 -11.00 -23.08 15.10
N THR A 184 -10.53 -22.36 16.13
CA THR A 184 -11.24 -21.21 16.72
C THR A 184 -11.32 -19.98 15.82
N THR A 185 -10.28 -19.73 15.01
CA THR A 185 -10.29 -18.64 14.02
C THR A 185 -11.12 -19.00 12.79
N SER A 186 -11.18 -20.28 12.41
CA SER A 186 -12.08 -20.76 11.37
C SER A 186 -13.54 -20.55 11.77
N ASP A 187 -13.90 -20.81 13.03
CA ASP A 187 -15.26 -20.63 13.54
C ASP A 187 -15.67 -19.16 13.58
N THR A 188 -14.78 -18.25 13.98
CA THR A 188 -15.05 -16.81 13.96
C THR A 188 -15.26 -16.29 12.54
N ARG A 189 -14.45 -16.75 11.58
CA ARG A 189 -14.59 -16.43 10.15
C ARG A 189 -15.87 -17.01 9.57
N ILE A 190 -16.19 -18.27 9.89
CA ILE A 190 -17.41 -18.97 9.48
C ILE A 190 -18.64 -18.26 10.05
N GLN A 191 -18.60 -17.83 11.32
CA GLN A 191 -19.68 -17.11 11.98
C GLN A 191 -19.89 -15.72 11.39
N THR A 192 -18.80 -15.03 11.03
CA THR A 192 -18.85 -13.76 10.30
C THR A 192 -19.50 -13.93 8.92
N MET A 193 -19.09 -14.94 8.15
CA MET A 193 -19.69 -15.24 6.85
C MET A 193 -21.16 -15.66 6.95
N ARG A 194 -21.54 -16.47 7.96
CA ARG A 194 -22.94 -16.84 8.24
C ARG A 194 -23.79 -15.60 8.57
N THR A 195 -23.24 -14.66 9.33
CA THR A 195 -23.91 -13.41 9.68
C THR A 195 -24.12 -12.52 8.46
N MET A 196 -23.09 -12.32 7.64
CA MET A 196 -23.20 -11.54 6.40
C MET A 196 -24.22 -12.17 5.43
N LYS A 197 -24.21 -13.49 5.25
CA LYS A 197 -25.18 -14.20 4.40
C LYS A 197 -26.63 -14.01 4.87
N ARG A 198 -26.87 -14.05 6.19
CA ARG A 198 -28.20 -13.78 6.78
C ARG A 198 -28.64 -12.33 6.54
N THR A 199 -27.74 -11.36 6.71
CA THR A 199 -28.02 -9.94 6.46
C THR A 199 -28.34 -9.67 5.00
N LEU A 200 -27.54 -10.19 4.06
CA LEU A 200 -27.80 -10.10 2.62
C LEU A 200 -29.15 -10.71 2.25
N THR A 201 -29.47 -11.90 2.76
CA THR A 201 -30.75 -12.57 2.49
C THR A 201 -31.95 -11.76 2.99
N LYS A 202 -31.84 -11.13 4.17
CA LYS A 202 -32.88 -10.22 4.70
C LYS A 202 -33.08 -9.00 3.80
N MET A 203 -32.00 -8.41 3.29
CA MET A 203 -32.09 -7.28 2.37
C MET A 203 -32.74 -7.66 1.03
N TYR A 204 -32.39 -8.82 0.47
CA TYR A 204 -32.99 -9.31 -0.76
C TYR A 204 -34.49 -9.63 -0.61
N ARG A 205 -34.90 -10.25 0.50
CA ARG A 205 -36.33 -10.48 0.78
C ARG A 205 -37.13 -9.17 0.89
N ARG A 206 -36.56 -8.14 1.52
CA ARG A 206 -37.22 -6.82 1.62
C ARG A 206 -37.38 -6.13 0.26
N LYS A 207 -36.46 -6.34 -0.67
CA LYS A 207 -36.53 -5.78 -2.03
C LYS A 207 -37.49 -6.52 -2.97
N THR A 208 -37.87 -7.75 -2.64
CA THR A 208 -38.64 -8.64 -3.54
C THR A 208 -40.04 -8.96 -3.05
N SER A 209 -40.43 -8.51 -1.85
CA SER A 209 -41.83 -8.54 -1.42
C SER A 209 -42.61 -7.45 -2.17
N PRO A 210 -43.52 -7.81 -3.09
CA PRO A 210 -44.44 -6.86 -3.71
C PRO A 210 -45.41 -6.37 -2.62
N LEU A 211 -45.68 -5.07 -2.63
CA LEU A 211 -46.80 -4.46 -1.89
C LEU A 211 -48.14 -4.91 -2.49
#